data_AF-A0A1G9WBG4-F1
#
_entry.id   AF-A0A1G9WBG4-F1
#
_cell.length_a   1.000
_cell.length_b   1.000
_cell.length_c   1.000
_cell.angle_alpha   90.00
_cell.angle_beta   90.00
_cell.angle_gamma   90.00
#
_symmetry.space_group_name_H-M   'P 1'
#
loop_
_entity.id
_entity.type
_entity.pdbx_description
1 polymer ?
#
loop_
_entity_poly.entity_id
_entity_poly.type
_entity_poly.pdbx_seq_one_letter_code
_entity_poly.pdbx_strand_id
1 'polypeptide(L)' 'MEIFLAWVLFGVAAGALAKGKNRNVVLWAIIGLLIGPFALLIVGMMKPGPGPDQGFH' A
#
# COMPACT_ATOMS: atom_id res chain seq x y z
N MET A 1 1.37 19.71 12.45
CA MET A 1 2.15 18.47 12.70
C MET A 1 1.30 17.23 12.42
N GLU A 2 0.02 17.21 12.81
CA GLU A 2 -0.84 16.03 12.61
C GLU A 2 -1.04 15.64 11.14
N ILE A 3 -1.18 16.60 10.22
CA ILE A 3 -1.37 16.29 8.78
C ILE A 3 -0.16 15.55 8.19
N PHE A 4 1.06 15.95 8.56
CA PHE A 4 2.29 15.29 8.12
C PHE A 4 2.38 13.87 8.68
N LEU A 5 2.04 13.67 9.96
CA LEU A 5 2.01 12.34 10.58
C LEU A 5 0.94 11.45 9.95
N ALA A 6 -0.24 11.98 9.65
CA ALA A 6 -1.29 11.28 8.94
C ALA A 6 -0.83 10.87 7.53
N TRP A 7 -0.10 11.74 6.84
CA TRP A 7 0.46 11.44 5.52
C TRP A 7 1.50 10.31 5.56
N VAL A 8 2.39 10.33 6.56
CA VAL A 8 3.35 9.24 6.80
C VAL A 8 2.62 7.94 7.12
N LEU A 9 1.56 7.99 7.93
CA LEU A 9 0.73 6.83 8.26
C LEU A 9 0.10 6.24 6.99
N PHE A 10 -0.42 7.06 6.08
CA PHE A 10 -0.96 6.57 4.80
C PHE A 10 0.11 5.94 3.90
N GLY A 11 1.33 6.50 3.87
CA GLY A 11 2.48 5.88 3.21
C GLY A 11 2.76 4.48 3.75
N VAL A 12 2.92 4.35 5.07
CA VAL A 12 3.18 3.06 5.72
C VAL A 12 2.04 2.07 5.48
N ALA A 13 0.79 2.51 5.61
CA ALA A 13 -0.38 1.68 5.42
C ALA A 13 -0.54 1.21 3.97
N ALA A 14 -0.26 2.06 2.98
CA ALA A 14 -0.27 1.67 1.56
C ALA A 14 0.79 0.61 1.26
N GLY A 15 2.00 0.76 1.79
CA GLY A 15 3.07 -0.25 1.67
C GLY A 15 2.70 -1.59 2.34
N ALA A 16 2.14 -1.54 3.56
CA ALA A 16 1.70 -2.73 4.27
C ALA A 16 0.60 -3.49 3.50
N LEU A 17 -0.39 -2.77 2.96
CA LEU A 17 -1.46 -3.35 2.16
C LEU A 17 -0.94 -3.92 0.83
N ALA A 18 0.05 -3.27 0.21
CA ALA A 18 0.72 -3.76 -0.99
C ALA A 18 1.38 -5.14 -0.78
N LYS A 19 1.98 -5.38 0.39
CA LYS A 19 2.55 -6.70 0.74
C LYS A 19 1.48 -7.78 0.66
N GLY A 20 0.33 -7.54 1.29
CA GLY A 20 -0.83 -8.44 1.29
C GLY A 20 -1.51 -8.59 -0.08
N LYS A 21 -1.13 -7.79 -1.08
CA LYS A 21 -1.57 -7.89 -2.48
C LYS A 21 -0.50 -8.44 -3.41
N ASN A 22 0.61 -8.96 -2.88
CA ASN A 22 1.78 -9.39 -3.65
C ASN A 22 2.30 -8.27 -4.60
N ARG A 23 2.44 -7.06 -4.07
CA ARG A 23 2.97 -5.88 -4.80
C ARG A 23 4.21 -5.33 -4.09
N ASN A 24 4.96 -4.50 -4.80
CA ASN A 24 6.18 -3.89 -4.27
C ASN A 24 5.86 -2.93 -3.11
N VAL A 25 6.26 -3.30 -1.91
CA VAL A 25 6.01 -2.57 -0.66
C VAL A 25 6.63 -1.17 -0.68
N VAL A 26 7.89 -1.06 -1.10
CA VAL A 26 8.64 0.20 -1.07
C VAL A 26 8.03 1.21 -2.05
N LEU A 27 7.68 0.75 -3.25
CA LEU A 27 7.03 1.58 -4.26
C LEU A 27 5.69 2.13 -3.75
N TRP A 28 4.84 1.27 -3.18
CA TRP A 28 3.55 1.70 -2.67
C TRP A 28 3.64 2.58 -1.42
N ALA A 29 4.68 2.40 -0.59
CA ALA A 29 4.94 3.31 0.52
C ALA A 29 5.31 4.72 0.05
N ILE A 30 6.18 4.82 -0.96
CA ILE A 30 6.56 6.11 -1.57
C ILE A 30 5.34 6.76 -2.24
N ILE A 31 4.55 5.99 -3.00
CA ILE A 31 3.32 6.51 -3.62
C ILE A 31 2.36 7.02 -2.54
N GLY A 32 2.17 6.28 -1.45
CA GLY A 32 1.34 6.74 -0.32
C GLY A 32 1.86 7.99 0.38
N LEU A 33 3.17 8.23 0.40
CA LEU A 33 3.73 9.51 0.87
C LEU A 33 3.48 10.66 -0.12
N LEU A 34 3.34 10.39 -1.42
CA LEU A 34 3.10 11.42 -2.43
C LEU A 34 1.62 11.79 -2.56
N ILE A 35 0.74 10.79 -2.56
CA ILE A 35 -0.71 10.99 -2.81
C ILE A 35 -1.58 10.63 -1.60
N GLY A 36 -0.99 10.32 -0.45
CA GLY A 36 -1.68 10.14 0.82
C GLY A 36 -2.74 9.02 0.78
N PRO A 37 -3.98 9.28 1.23
CA PRO A 37 -5.01 8.26 1.36
C PRO A 37 -5.42 7.63 0.02
N PHE A 38 -5.24 8.33 -1.11
CA PHE A 38 -5.61 7.81 -2.43
C PHE A 38 -4.79 6.58 -2.81
N ALA A 39 -3.51 6.50 -2.43
CA ALA A 39 -2.69 5.31 -2.67
C ALA A 39 -3.26 4.06 -1.99
N LEU A 40 -3.74 4.24 -0.77
CA LEU A 40 -4.33 3.17 0.03
C LEU A 40 -5.64 2.66 -0.60
N LEU A 41 -6.48 3.57 -1.12
CA LEU A 41 -7.68 3.20 -1.86
C LEU A 41 -7.34 2.42 -3.14
N ILE A 42 -6.37 2.90 -3.92
CA ILE A 42 -5.96 2.24 -5.16
C ILE A 42 -5.47 0.81 -4.87
N VAL A 43 -4.49 0.65 -3.97
CA VAL A 43 -3.93 -0.68 -3.67
C VAL A 43 -4.94 -1.60 -2.98
N GLY A 44 -5.86 -1.06 -2.19
CA GLY A 44 -6.94 -1.83 -1.56
C GLY A 44 -7.91 -2.43 -2.57
N MET A 45 -8.26 -1.67 -3.62
CA MET A 45 -9.16 -2.11 -4.69
C MET A 45 -8.48 -3.03 -5.72
N MET A 46 -7.15 -3.09 -5.75
CA MET A 46 -6.44 -4.00 -6.66
C MET A 46 -6.66 -5.47 -6.28
N LYS A 47 -6.80 -6.31 -7.31
CA LYS A 47 -6.70 -7.76 -7.16
C LYS A 47 -5.28 -8.12 -6.72
N PRO A 48 -5.11 -9.04 -5.76
CA PRO A 48 -3.80 -9.55 -5.43
C PRO A 48 -3.08 -10.12 -6.66
N GLY A 49 -1.77 -9.90 -6.75
CA GLY A 49 -0.94 -10.56 -7.75
C GLY A 49 -0.77 -12.05 -7.44
N PRO A 50 -0.34 -12.86 -8.42
CA PRO A 50 0.02 -14.26 -8.19
C PRO A 50 1.16 -14.33 -7.17
N GLY A 51 1.00 -15.13 -6.12
CA GLY A 51 2.05 -15.27 -5.12
C GLY A 51 1.78 -16.43 -4.14
N PRO A 52 2.84 -16.92 -3.47
CA PRO A 52 2.73 -18.05 -2.55
C PRO A 52 1.73 -17.78 -1.42
N ASP A 53 1.67 -16.54 -0.94
CA ASP A 53 0.80 -16.13 0.16
C ASP A 53 -0.68 -15.94 -0.24
N GLN A 54 -1.03 -16.18 -1.51
CA GLN A 54 -2.36 -15.88 -2.09
C GLN A 54 -3.14 -17.14 -2.47
N GLY A 55 -2.66 -18.33 -2.05
CA GLY A 55 -3.34 -19.60 -2.33
C GLY A 55 -3.27 -20.06 -3.79
N PHE A 56 -2.37 -19.47 -4.60
CA PHE A 56 -2.05 -20.00 -5.92
C PHE A 56 -1.15 -21.25 -5.75
N HIS A 57 -1.78 -22.42 -5.86
CA HIS A 57 -1.14 -23.72 -6.08
C HIS A 57 -1.38 -24.16 -7.53
#